data_AF-A0A925FWV0-F1
#
_entry.id   AF-A0A925FWV0-F1
#
_cell.length_a   1.000
_cell.length_b   1.000
_cell.length_c   1.000
_cell.angle_alpha   90.00
_cell.angle_beta   90.00
_cell.angle_gamma   90.00
#
_symmetry.space_group_name_H-M   'P 1'
#
loop_
_entity.id
_entity.type
_entity.pdbx_description
1 polymer ?
#
loop_
_entity_poly.entity_id
_entity_poly.type
_entity_poly.pdbx_seq_one_letter_code
_entity_poly.pdbx_strand_id
1 'polypeptide(L)'
;RLLDRANMLKLTAPQMTVLVGGMRALDANFAHSKHGVFTDRPEALTNDFFVNLLDIGTAWRPSASEANVYEGSDRVTGEPRWTATAVDLVFGAHSQLRAVAEVYAGDDAKEKFVRDFAKAWSKVMNLDRYDLLGKRNGERKITGEAGS
;
A
#
# COMPACT_ATOMS: atom_id res chain seq x y z
N ARG A 1 11.89 3.84 -9.12
CA ARG A 1 12.20 4.09 -7.69
C ARG A 1 11.13 3.58 -6.70
N LEU A 2 9.98 3.02 -7.12
CA LEU A 2 9.06 2.29 -6.23
C LEU A 2 9.39 0.78 -6.24
N LEU A 3 9.40 0.19 -7.44
CA LEU A 3 9.73 -1.23 -7.66
C LEU A 3 11.11 -1.60 -7.08
N ASP A 4 12.11 -0.74 -7.26
CA ASP A 4 13.46 -0.95 -6.72
C ASP A 4 13.46 -1.04 -5.18
N ARG A 5 12.67 -0.19 -4.50
CA ARG A 5 12.53 -0.22 -3.03
C ARG A 5 11.75 -1.45 -2.56
N ALA A 6 10.71 -1.85 -3.29
CA ALA A 6 9.96 -3.07 -2.98
C ALA A 6 10.85 -4.33 -3.07
N ASN A 7 11.75 -4.37 -4.06
CA ASN A 7 12.73 -5.45 -4.20
C ASN A 7 13.73 -5.49 -3.04
N MET A 8 14.23 -4.33 -2.57
CA MET A 8 15.10 -4.26 -1.39
C MET A 8 14.41 -4.81 -0.12
N LEU A 9 13.10 -4.57 0.01
CA LEU A 9 12.29 -5.04 1.14
C LEU A 9 11.76 -6.47 0.96
N LYS A 10 12.17 -7.18 -0.11
CA LYS A 10 11.73 -8.55 -0.46
C LYS A 10 10.20 -8.69 -0.47
N LEU A 11 9.49 -7.65 -0.93
CA LEU A 11 8.03 -7.61 -0.98
C LEU A 11 7.52 -8.18 -2.31
N THR A 12 6.44 -8.96 -2.24
CA THR A 12 5.69 -9.33 -3.45
C THR A 12 4.83 -8.15 -3.92
N ALA A 13 4.38 -8.17 -5.18
CA ALA A 13 3.51 -7.12 -5.70
C ALA A 13 2.23 -6.91 -4.85
N PRO A 14 1.51 -7.96 -4.38
CA PRO A 14 0.41 -7.79 -3.44
C PRO A 14 0.79 -7.16 -2.10
N GLN A 15 1.94 -7.53 -1.53
CA GLN A 15 2.41 -6.97 -0.25
C GLN A 15 2.77 -5.50 -0.37
N MET A 16 3.45 -5.13 -1.46
CA MET A 16 3.76 -3.74 -1.77
C MET A 16 2.48 -2.92 -1.98
N THR A 17 1.50 -3.48 -2.70
CA THR A 17 0.21 -2.82 -2.97
C THR A 17 -0.53 -2.49 -1.68
N VAL A 18 -0.76 -3.47 -0.79
CA VAL A 18 -1.47 -3.22 0.48
C VAL A 18 -0.73 -2.23 1.37
N LEU A 19 0.61 -2.30 1.41
CA LEU A 19 1.41 -1.37 2.20
C LEU A 19 1.24 0.07 1.70
N VAL A 20 1.32 0.31 0.40
CA VAL A 20 1.13 1.66 -0.14
C VAL A 20 -0.29 2.15 0.17
N GLY A 21 -1.32 1.35 -0.12
CA GLY A 21 -2.70 1.75 0.15
C GLY A 21 -2.97 2.04 1.63
N GLY A 22 -2.44 1.22 2.54
CA GLY A 22 -2.61 1.44 3.98
C GLY A 22 -1.83 2.64 4.51
N MET A 23 -0.60 2.86 4.05
CA MET A 23 0.18 4.05 4.43
C MET A 23 -0.47 5.34 3.95
N ARG A 24 -1.15 5.31 2.80
CA ARG A 24 -1.96 6.44 2.32
C ARG A 24 -3.20 6.70 3.16
N ALA A 25 -3.94 5.65 3.51
CA ALA A 25 -5.11 5.78 4.39
C ALA A 25 -4.73 6.31 5.78
N LEU A 26 -3.55 5.93 6.29
CA LEU A 26 -3.02 6.37 7.57
C LEU A 26 -2.36 7.76 7.56
N ASP A 27 -2.42 8.50 6.43
CA ASP A 27 -1.76 9.81 6.24
C ASP A 27 -0.26 9.80 6.62
N ALA A 28 0.43 8.69 6.36
CA ALA A 28 1.84 8.50 6.71
C ALA A 28 2.78 9.05 5.62
N ASN A 29 2.41 10.18 5.02
CA ASN A 29 3.16 10.83 3.97
C ASN A 29 4.29 11.71 4.54
N PHE A 30 5.40 11.79 3.81
CA PHE A 30 6.48 12.70 4.17
C PHE A 30 5.96 14.15 4.16
N ALA A 31 6.31 14.92 5.20
CA ALA A 31 5.85 16.29 5.41
C ALA A 31 4.32 16.47 5.37
N HIS A 32 3.54 15.43 5.67
CA HIS A 32 2.07 15.46 5.67
C HIS A 32 1.44 15.93 4.34
N SER A 33 2.11 15.67 3.21
CA SER A 33 1.54 15.92 1.89
C SER A 33 0.23 15.13 1.71
N LYS A 34 -0.76 15.73 1.04
CA LYS A 34 -2.06 15.10 0.77
C LYS A 34 -2.09 14.21 -0.48
N HIS A 35 -0.97 14.07 -1.19
CA HIS A 35 -0.93 13.23 -2.38
C HIS A 35 -1.22 11.76 -2.06
N GLY A 36 -2.19 11.20 -2.78
CA GLY A 36 -2.59 9.81 -2.61
C GLY A 36 -3.46 9.53 -1.38
N VAL A 37 -3.79 10.53 -0.55
CA VAL A 37 -4.68 10.35 0.61
C VAL A 37 -6.12 10.41 0.15
N PHE A 38 -6.59 9.34 -0.49
CA PHE A 38 -7.94 9.25 -1.05
C PHE A 38 -8.93 8.74 0.01
N THR A 39 -9.15 9.53 1.05
CA THR A 39 -10.13 9.23 2.09
C THR A 39 -10.53 10.50 2.82
N ASP A 40 -11.77 10.54 3.31
CA ASP A 40 -12.27 11.58 4.21
C ASP A 40 -12.04 11.24 5.68
N ARG A 41 -11.46 10.07 5.97
CA ARG A 41 -11.16 9.56 7.31
C ARG A 41 -9.67 9.22 7.42
N PRO A 42 -8.76 10.20 7.32
CA PRO A 42 -7.34 9.94 7.51
C PRO A 42 -7.10 9.31 8.88
N GLU A 43 -6.00 8.55 8.99
CA GLU A 43 -5.60 7.80 10.20
C GLU A 43 -6.47 6.56 10.49
N ALA A 44 -7.54 6.33 9.74
CA ALA A 44 -8.28 5.07 9.77
C ALA A 44 -7.75 4.09 8.72
N LEU A 45 -7.34 2.90 9.14
CA LEU A 45 -6.89 1.86 8.22
C LEU A 45 -8.07 1.26 7.42
N THR A 46 -8.29 1.79 6.23
CA THR A 46 -9.40 1.44 5.32
C THR A 46 -8.89 1.17 3.92
N ASN A 47 -9.69 0.49 3.09
CA ASN A 47 -9.37 0.25 1.68
C ASN A 47 -9.76 1.43 0.76
N ASP A 48 -10.10 2.59 1.33
CA ASP A 48 -10.61 3.77 0.63
C ASP A 48 -9.64 4.22 -0.49
N PHE A 49 -8.33 4.05 -0.31
CA PHE A 49 -7.33 4.31 -1.34
C PHE A 49 -7.65 3.61 -2.67
N PHE A 50 -7.97 2.31 -2.63
CA PHE A 50 -8.24 1.54 -3.86
C PHE A 50 -9.61 1.83 -4.43
N VAL A 51 -10.61 1.99 -3.56
CA VAL A 51 -11.99 2.34 -3.95
C VAL A 51 -11.97 3.65 -4.74
N ASN A 52 -11.33 4.68 -4.20
CA ASN A 52 -11.31 6.01 -4.82
C ASN A 52 -10.33 6.12 -6.00
N LEU A 53 -9.22 5.35 -6.00
CA LEU A 53 -8.31 5.31 -7.14
C LEU A 53 -8.99 4.71 -8.39
N LEU A 54 -9.80 3.66 -8.19
CA LEU A 54 -10.44 2.91 -9.27
C LEU A 54 -11.82 3.46 -9.63
N ASP A 55 -12.31 4.45 -8.90
CA ASP A 55 -13.57 5.13 -9.21
C ASP A 55 -13.49 5.81 -10.59
N ILE A 56 -14.34 5.35 -11.49
CA ILE A 56 -14.48 5.90 -12.83
C ILE A 56 -15.06 7.32 -12.82
N GLY A 57 -15.66 7.77 -11.71
CA GLY A 57 -16.13 9.13 -11.51
C GLY A 57 -14.99 10.15 -11.42
N THR A 58 -13.75 9.72 -11.17
CA THR A 58 -12.58 10.60 -11.11
C THR A 58 -11.83 10.62 -12.45
N ALA A 59 -11.53 11.82 -12.94
CA ALA A 59 -10.61 12.05 -14.06
C ALA A 59 -9.29 12.63 -13.57
N TRP A 60 -8.20 12.03 -14.02
CA TRP A 60 -6.84 12.41 -13.66
C TRP A 60 -6.15 13.16 -14.79
N ARG A 61 -5.49 14.27 -14.46
CA ARG A 61 -4.66 15.05 -15.38
C ARG A 61 -3.35 15.47 -14.71
N PRO A 62 -2.24 15.64 -15.45
CA PRO A 62 -1.03 16.26 -14.90
C PRO A 62 -1.35 17.66 -14.35
N SER A 63 -0.78 18.02 -13.19
CA SER A 63 -0.93 19.36 -12.63
C SER A 63 -0.22 20.39 -13.52
N ALA A 64 -0.84 21.55 -13.67
CA ALA A 64 -0.25 22.67 -14.41
C ALA A 64 0.81 23.43 -13.59
N SER A 65 0.71 23.38 -12.25
CA SER A 65 1.57 24.14 -11.33
C SER A 65 2.69 23.31 -10.72
N GLU A 66 2.54 21.99 -10.64
CA GLU A 66 3.46 21.12 -9.91
C GLU A 66 3.95 19.94 -10.75
N ALA A 67 5.28 19.85 -10.91
CA ALA A 67 5.90 18.74 -11.63
C ALA A 67 5.71 17.41 -10.88
N ASN A 68 5.37 16.35 -11.62
CA ASN A 68 5.12 14.99 -11.10
C ASN A 68 3.89 14.85 -10.20
N VAL A 69 3.02 15.87 -10.14
CA VAL A 69 1.73 15.82 -9.46
C VAL A 69 0.62 15.71 -10.50
N TYR A 70 -0.45 15.02 -10.12
CA TYR A 70 -1.66 14.83 -10.91
C TYR A 70 -2.86 15.29 -10.08
N GLU A 71 -3.80 15.93 -10.74
CA GLU A 71 -5.06 16.41 -10.18
C GLU A 71 -6.18 15.46 -10.59
N GLY A 72 -6.91 14.95 -9.60
CA GLY A 72 -8.14 14.18 -9.77
C GLY A 72 -9.34 15.10 -9.59
N SER A 73 -10.24 15.10 -10.56
CA SER A 73 -11.48 15.89 -10.53
C SER A 73 -12.69 15.02 -10.83
N ASP A 74 -13.85 15.42 -10.33
CA ASP A 74 -15.12 14.82 -10.73
C ASP A 74 -15.32 14.94 -12.25
N ARG A 75 -15.64 13.84 -12.93
CA ARG A 75 -15.81 13.84 -14.39
C ARG A 75 -16.99 14.67 -14.88
N VAL A 76 -18.02 14.85 -14.05
CA VAL A 76 -19.26 15.54 -14.43
C VAL A 76 -19.17 17.02 -14.07
N THR A 77 -18.79 17.33 -12.83
CA THR A 77 -18.76 18.71 -12.32
C THR A 77 -17.43 19.42 -12.57
N GLY A 78 -16.34 18.66 -12.76
CA GLY A 78 -14.98 19.20 -12.85
C GLY A 78 -14.41 19.63 -11.50
N GLU A 79 -15.13 19.41 -10.39
CA GLU A 79 -14.67 19.81 -9.06
C GLU A 79 -13.41 19.02 -8.65
N PRO A 80 -12.37 19.68 -8.12
CA PRO A 80 -11.18 18.99 -7.61
C PRO A 80 -11.55 18.04 -6.47
N ARG A 81 -11.10 16.79 -6.57
CA ARG A 81 -11.30 15.75 -5.55
C ARG A 81 -10.01 15.41 -4.83
N TRP A 82 -8.96 15.10 -5.61
CA TRP A 82 -7.73 14.51 -5.07
C TRP A 82 -6.49 15.04 -5.77
N THR A 83 -5.33 14.89 -5.12
CA THR A 83 -4.03 15.01 -5.79
C THR A 83 -3.25 13.72 -5.60
N ALA A 84 -2.38 13.41 -6.56
CA ALA A 84 -1.63 12.16 -6.58
C ALA A 84 -0.28 12.34 -7.25
N THR A 85 0.62 11.39 -7.03
CA THR A 85 1.87 11.24 -7.76
C THR A 85 1.80 10.01 -8.67
N ALA A 86 2.82 9.84 -9.53
CA ALA A 86 2.95 8.63 -10.34
C ALA A 86 3.02 7.34 -9.51
N VAL A 87 3.50 7.42 -8.26
CA VAL A 87 3.54 6.26 -7.34
C VAL A 87 2.14 5.78 -6.97
N ASP A 88 1.17 6.69 -6.91
CA ASP A 88 -0.21 6.37 -6.53
C ASP A 88 -0.98 5.89 -7.76
N LEU A 89 -0.83 6.58 -8.89
CA LEU A 89 -1.57 6.27 -10.12
C LEU A 89 -1.11 4.99 -10.83
N VAL A 90 0.12 4.51 -10.57
CA VAL A 90 0.62 3.27 -11.18
C VAL A 90 -0.27 2.06 -10.85
N PHE A 91 -0.93 2.05 -9.69
CA PHE A 91 -1.85 0.99 -9.29
C PHE A 91 -3.15 1.01 -10.09
N GLY A 92 -3.52 2.13 -10.71
CA GLY A 92 -4.67 2.23 -11.63
C GLY A 92 -4.30 2.04 -13.10
N ALA A 93 -3.04 2.29 -13.47
CA ALA A 93 -2.56 2.34 -14.86
C ALA A 93 -1.81 1.08 -15.31
N HIS A 94 -1.12 0.35 -14.41
CA HIS A 94 -0.39 -0.87 -14.76
C HIS A 94 -1.27 -2.10 -14.56
N SER A 95 -1.56 -2.85 -15.65
CA SER A 95 -2.55 -3.95 -15.65
C SER A 95 -2.41 -4.95 -14.50
N GLN A 96 -1.19 -5.42 -14.21
CA GLN A 96 -0.97 -6.37 -13.11
C GLN A 96 -1.20 -5.76 -11.72
N LEU A 97 -0.83 -4.49 -11.51
CA LEU A 97 -1.05 -3.82 -10.22
C LEU A 97 -2.52 -3.43 -10.07
N ARG A 98 -3.17 -3.07 -11.17
CA ARG A 98 -4.61 -2.82 -11.23
C ARG A 98 -5.41 -4.04 -10.85
N ALA A 99 -5.08 -5.22 -11.37
CA ALA A 99 -5.75 -6.45 -10.97
C ALA A 99 -5.66 -6.71 -9.45
N VAL A 100 -4.52 -6.38 -8.84
CA VAL A 100 -4.37 -6.48 -7.38
C VAL A 100 -5.17 -5.40 -6.64
N ALA A 101 -5.17 -4.17 -7.15
CA ALA A 101 -5.94 -3.07 -6.59
C ALA A 101 -7.45 -3.34 -6.63
N GLU A 102 -7.96 -3.93 -7.72
CA GLU A 102 -9.37 -4.33 -7.88
C GLU A 102 -9.80 -5.33 -6.82
N VAL A 103 -8.94 -6.29 -6.45
CA VAL A 103 -9.21 -7.22 -5.34
C VAL A 103 -9.40 -6.47 -4.01
N TYR A 104 -8.63 -5.42 -3.74
CA TYR A 104 -8.74 -4.66 -2.49
C TYR A 104 -9.78 -3.55 -2.53
N ALA A 105 -10.26 -3.15 -3.71
CA ALA A 105 -11.37 -2.21 -3.87
C ALA A 105 -12.75 -2.87 -3.66
N GLY A 106 -12.84 -4.20 -3.67
CA GLY A 106 -14.08 -4.93 -3.43
C GLY A 106 -14.71 -4.64 -2.06
N ASP A 107 -16.04 -4.65 -2.01
CA ASP A 107 -16.81 -4.36 -0.79
C ASP A 107 -16.53 -5.35 0.36
N ASP A 108 -16.24 -6.61 0.01
CA ASP A 108 -15.90 -7.71 0.92
C ASP A 108 -14.40 -7.74 1.30
N ALA A 109 -13.58 -6.87 0.71
CA ALA A 109 -12.14 -6.89 0.89
C ALA A 109 -11.65 -6.13 2.13
N LYS A 110 -12.52 -5.43 2.86
CA LYS A 110 -12.16 -4.55 4.01
C LYS A 110 -11.33 -5.28 5.07
N GLU A 111 -11.82 -6.42 5.57
CA GLU A 111 -11.09 -7.19 6.58
C GLU A 111 -9.82 -7.84 6.02
N LYS A 112 -9.90 -8.33 4.78
CA LYS A 112 -8.74 -8.93 4.09
C LYS A 112 -7.62 -7.90 3.96
N PHE A 113 -7.96 -6.68 3.56
CA PHE A 113 -7.04 -5.56 3.43
C PHE A 113 -6.33 -5.28 4.75
N VAL A 114 -7.08 -5.11 5.85
CA VAL A 114 -6.49 -4.86 7.18
C VAL A 114 -5.54 -5.99 7.59
N ARG A 115 -5.96 -7.25 7.44
CA ARG A 115 -5.12 -8.42 7.78
C ARG A 115 -3.85 -8.48 6.95
N ASP A 116 -3.95 -8.25 5.65
CA ASP A 116 -2.80 -8.35 4.74
C ASP A 116 -1.87 -7.14 4.88
N PHE A 117 -2.39 -5.96 5.17
CA PHE A 117 -1.60 -4.80 5.58
C PHE A 117 -0.79 -5.12 6.85
N ALA A 118 -1.45 -5.60 7.91
CA ALA A 118 -0.77 -5.91 9.17
C ALA A 118 0.34 -6.96 9.00
N LYS A 119 0.10 -8.00 8.19
CA LYS A 119 1.11 -9.01 7.83
C LYS A 119 2.29 -8.40 7.07
N ALA A 120 2.02 -7.56 6.07
CA ALA A 120 3.07 -6.93 5.28
C ALA A 120 3.89 -5.93 6.13
N TRP A 121 3.22 -5.15 6.99
CA TRP A 121 3.86 -4.23 7.93
C TRP A 121 4.77 -4.99 8.91
N SER A 122 4.24 -6.03 9.56
CA SER A 122 5.00 -6.88 10.47
C SER A 122 6.21 -7.53 9.79
N LYS A 123 6.06 -7.95 8.53
CA LYS A 123 7.18 -8.46 7.73
C LYS A 123 8.27 -7.41 7.58
N VAL A 124 7.93 -6.19 7.14
CA VAL A 124 8.90 -5.10 6.96
C VAL A 124 9.62 -4.76 8.26
N MET A 125 8.87 -4.64 9.37
CA MET A 125 9.44 -4.31 10.68
C MET A 125 10.38 -5.40 11.23
N ASN A 126 10.31 -6.63 10.71
CA ASN A 126 11.15 -7.75 11.13
C ASN A 126 12.25 -8.11 10.11
N LEU A 127 12.43 -7.36 9.02
CA LEU A 127 13.44 -7.68 7.99
C LEU A 127 14.89 -7.65 8.52
N ASP A 128 15.15 -6.87 9.57
CA ASP A 128 16.47 -6.76 10.19
C ASP A 128 16.64 -7.66 11.43
N ARG A 129 15.61 -8.43 11.80
CA ARG A 129 15.59 -9.30 13.00
C ARG A 129 16.18 -10.69 12.75
N TYR A 130 17.41 -10.74 12.24
CA TYR A 130 18.18 -11.99 12.08
C TYR A 130 18.42 -12.72 13.42
N ASP A 131 18.34 -12.01 14.54
CA ASP A 131 18.46 -12.52 15.91
C ASP A 131 17.35 -13.52 16.29
N LEU A 132 16.12 -13.35 15.78
CA LEU A 132 14.99 -14.24 16.08
C LEU A 132 15.06 -15.57 15.33
N LEU A 133 15.63 -15.58 14.12
CA LEU A 133 15.87 -16.80 13.35
C LEU A 133 16.99 -17.65 13.97
N GLY A 134 17.98 -17.01 14.61
CA GLY A 134 19.02 -17.70 15.37
C GLY A 134 18.49 -18.47 16.58
N LYS A 135 17.51 -17.91 17.32
CA LYS A 135 16.92 -18.55 18.51
C LYS A 135 16.10 -19.81 18.18
N ARG A 136 15.31 -19.77 17.11
CA ARG A 136 14.48 -20.93 16.69
C ARG A 136 15.31 -22.13 16.20
N ASN A 137 16.52 -21.89 15.71
CA ASN A 137 17.47 -22.95 15.35
C ASN A 137 18.26 -23.47 16.56
N GLY A 138 18.46 -22.64 17.59
CA GLY A 138 19.04 -23.06 18.86
C GLY A 138 18.11 -23.99 19.66
N GLU A 139 16.83 -23.66 19.79
CA GLU A 139 15.85 -24.46 20.54
C GLU A 139 15.57 -25.83 19.91
N ARG A 140 15.60 -25.91 18.57
CA ARG A 140 15.48 -27.19 17.84
C ARG A 140 16.69 -28.11 18.00
N LYS A 141 17.87 -27.56 18.33
CA LYS A 141 19.09 -28.34 18.56
C LYS A 141 19.13 -28.92 19.97
N ILE A 142 18.61 -28.18 20.95
CA ILE A 142 18.61 -28.59 22.38
C ILE A 142 17.58 -29.69 22.66
N THR A 143 16.49 -29.75 21.88
CA THR A 143 15.43 -30.76 22.04
C THR A 143 15.66 -32.06 21.25
N GLY A 144 16.73 -32.15 20.47
CA GLY A 144 17.04 -33.29 19.59
C GLY A 144 18.09 -34.28 20.11
N GLU A 145 18.74 -34.04 21.25
CA GLU A 145 19.85 -34.88 21.77
C GLU A 145 19.50 -35.70 23.03
N ALA A 146 18.24 -35.73 23.48
CA ALA A 146 17.82 -36.45 24.70
C ALA A 146 16.99 -37.72 24.41
N GLY A 147 17.29 -38.46 23.34
CA GLY A 147 16.49 -39.64 22.96
C GLY A 147 17.20 -40.59 22.01
N SER A 148 18.26 -41.24 22.48
CA SER A 148 18.76 -42.54 21.98
C SER A 148 19.72 -43.14 23.00
#